data_AF-A0A535IN41-F1
#
_entry.id   AF-A0A535IN41-F1
#
_cell.length_a   1.000
_cell.length_b   1.000
_cell.length_c   1.000
_cell.angle_alpha   90.00
_cell.angle_beta   90.00
_cell.angle_gamma   90.00
#
_symmetry.space_group_name_H-M   'P 1'
#
loop_
_entity.id
_entity.type
_entity.pdbx_description
1 polymer ?
#
loop_
_entity_poly.entity_id
_entity_poly.type
_entity_poly.pdbx_seq_one_letter_code
_entity_poly.pdbx_strand_id
1 'polypeptide(L)'
;MNEGWACLTGESLVLTERGLLRYDTLHELLAQGEGVTVGSGYGARDSITDRHVRRNAPTIRLRTHRGLVLEGAEEHKLNTGPDQWFALKDIKVGQSIPLSVGDNLWPEQLVPIASPVSIVAPTVVDVAQAAGVGVHTVYRSMSGKTTFAADRIASAIQSTGYQFGNKGKPLYGQRLPLVTPTHVTASFAEFLGYLIGDGNIHVSKNAIGYTTGDRELADRYAQLVLELFAIEAVPTWDDRTLNGKGGRWRVVFYSANVLDLLQSLGIDLRAKARQKRIPPVILRSPKAVVSAFLRAYFDCDGCASTKEGVILSTFSEDIAQTLQVLLLNYGILTRRYGPNVRIKSMSARVFADEINFGLARKRENLDQYLSRHQWFLKEDPTDEVVSIEHGVADVYDITVENSHRYVANGMVHHNSLWHSRIMRQLGERGVITDSEIIEFAQLHSGVLSPSRTSLNPYYIGFKMFEDIERRWDNPTTEEQQRFGRKPGMGHQKLFEVRELDNDVSFLRNYLTEDLVKDLDLYLFKKDGDEWVISEKNWEKVRDGIVASLTNFGYPYLVVDNGDYRGNRELYIKHMFEGQELDLNYAEKTLQHVYTLWGRRSNTIAITDYKVALHGSSFVVSA
;
A
#
# COMPACT_ATOMS: atom_id res chain seq x y z
N MET A 1 -18.46 -10.70 5.49
CA MET A 1 -18.02 -12.18 3.20
C MET A 1 -16.86 -11.96 2.09
N ASN A 2 -15.72 -12.67 2.18
CA ASN A 2 -14.50 -12.24 1.48
C ASN A 2 -14.32 -12.84 0.08
N GLU A 3 -14.27 -11.96 -0.92
CA GLU A 3 -13.57 -12.19 -2.19
C GLU A 3 -12.06 -12.18 -1.96
N GLY A 4 -11.30 -12.86 -2.82
CA GLY A 4 -9.87 -13.09 -2.63
C GLY A 4 -9.06 -11.80 -2.43
N TRP A 5 -8.45 -11.68 -1.25
CA TRP A 5 -7.55 -10.60 -0.85
C TRP A 5 -6.54 -10.26 -1.95
N ALA A 6 -6.39 -8.98 -2.27
CA ALA A 6 -5.55 -8.48 -3.36
C ALA A 6 -4.06 -8.39 -2.96
N CYS A 7 -3.51 -9.43 -2.34
CA CYS A 7 -2.20 -9.34 -1.70
C CYS A 7 -1.00 -9.17 -2.67
N LEU A 8 -0.11 -8.23 -2.38
CA LEU A 8 1.19 -8.01 -3.04
C LEU A 8 2.38 -8.21 -2.07
N THR A 9 3.59 -8.43 -2.59
CA THR A 9 4.80 -8.57 -1.76
C THR A 9 5.21 -7.26 -1.06
N GLY A 10 5.84 -7.39 0.12
CA GLY A 10 6.20 -6.24 0.98
C GLY A 10 7.07 -5.15 0.33
N GLU A 11 7.98 -5.51 -0.58
CA GLU A 11 8.83 -4.56 -1.32
C GLU A 11 8.04 -3.75 -2.38
N SER A 12 6.79 -4.10 -2.69
CA SER A 12 5.96 -3.42 -3.70
C SER A 12 5.66 -1.97 -3.31
N LEU A 13 5.76 -1.06 -4.26
CA LEU A 13 5.60 0.38 -4.07
C LEU A 13 4.16 0.80 -4.34
N VAL A 14 3.41 1.07 -3.28
CA VAL A 14 2.04 1.61 -3.31
C VAL A 14 2.08 3.13 -3.42
N LEU A 15 1.27 3.70 -4.30
CA LEU A 15 1.12 5.14 -4.47
C LEU A 15 0.15 5.69 -3.42
N THR A 16 0.61 6.61 -2.58
CA THR A 16 -0.16 7.19 -1.47
C THR A 16 -0.01 8.72 -1.42
N GLU A 17 -0.88 9.41 -0.68
CA GLU A 17 -0.70 10.83 -0.35
C GLU A 17 0.64 11.12 0.35
N ARG A 18 1.21 10.09 1.01
CA ARG A 18 2.51 10.10 1.70
C ARG A 18 3.67 9.72 0.77
N GLY A 19 3.44 9.69 -0.54
CA GLY A 19 4.40 9.36 -1.59
C GLY A 19 4.36 7.88 -1.98
N LEU A 20 5.44 7.38 -2.57
CA LEU A 20 5.60 5.93 -2.81
C LEU A 20 6.04 5.26 -1.50
N LEU A 21 5.14 4.49 -0.90
CA LEU A 21 5.42 3.67 0.28
C LEU A 21 5.58 2.21 -0.12
N ARG A 22 6.51 1.51 0.53
CA ARG A 22 6.56 0.04 0.46
C ARG A 22 5.37 -0.55 1.19
N TYR A 23 4.86 -1.68 0.70
CA TYR A 23 3.69 -2.33 1.26
C TYR A 23 3.90 -2.76 2.72
N ASP A 24 5.10 -3.24 3.06
CA ASP A 24 5.49 -3.57 4.45
C ASP A 24 5.35 -2.35 5.38
N THR A 25 5.92 -1.23 4.96
CA THR A 25 5.99 0.05 5.68
C THR A 25 4.61 0.68 5.80
N LEU A 26 3.79 0.62 4.73
CA LEU A 26 2.40 1.06 4.74
C LEU A 26 1.59 0.25 5.76
N HIS A 27 1.72 -1.08 5.74
CA HIS A 27 1.07 -1.97 6.70
C HIS A 27 1.51 -1.70 8.15
N GLU A 28 2.77 -1.33 8.39
CA GLU A 28 3.25 -0.91 9.72
C GLU A 28 2.71 0.46 10.19
N LEU A 29 2.53 1.43 9.30
CA LEU A 29 1.92 2.74 9.62
C LEU A 29 0.43 2.56 9.98
N LEU A 30 -0.30 1.79 9.16
CA LEU A 30 -1.68 1.41 9.43
C LEU A 30 -1.82 0.58 10.72
N ALA A 31 -0.79 -0.20 11.09
CA ALA A 31 -0.76 -0.92 12.37
C ALA A 31 -0.59 0.00 13.60
N GLN A 32 -0.08 1.21 13.41
CA GLN A 32 0.03 2.25 14.45
C GLN A 32 -1.25 3.12 14.54
N GLY A 33 -2.28 2.82 13.76
CA GLY A 33 -3.53 3.58 13.72
C GLY A 33 -3.46 4.85 12.86
N GLU A 34 -2.44 4.99 12.02
CA GLU A 34 -2.34 6.13 11.11
C GLU A 34 -3.27 5.99 9.90
N GLY A 35 -4.11 7.00 9.67
CA GLY A 35 -4.86 7.14 8.41
C GLY A 35 -3.93 7.42 7.23
N VAL A 36 -4.19 6.76 6.10
CA VAL A 36 -3.48 6.92 4.83
C VAL A 36 -4.46 6.78 3.66
N THR A 37 -4.42 7.68 2.68
CA THR A 37 -5.11 7.50 1.39
C THR A 37 -4.16 7.00 0.29
N VAL A 38 -4.66 6.10 -0.56
CA VAL A 38 -3.98 5.61 -1.77
C VAL A 38 -4.38 6.41 -3.01
N GLY A 39 -3.55 6.37 -4.04
CA GLY A 39 -3.96 6.69 -5.40
C GLY A 39 -4.69 5.49 -6.01
N SER A 40 -5.84 5.72 -6.65
CA SER A 40 -6.76 4.67 -7.10
C SER A 40 -6.90 4.59 -8.63
N GLY A 41 -5.94 5.20 -9.33
CA GLY A 41 -5.86 5.30 -10.78
C GLY A 41 -6.49 6.59 -11.30
N TYR A 42 -5.95 7.12 -12.39
CA TYR A 42 -6.43 8.33 -13.07
C TYR A 42 -6.45 9.58 -12.17
N GLY A 43 -5.60 9.64 -11.14
CA GLY A 43 -5.52 10.75 -10.19
C GLY A 43 -6.57 10.73 -9.06
N ALA A 44 -7.47 9.73 -9.04
CA ALA A 44 -8.40 9.52 -7.93
C ALA A 44 -7.65 9.09 -6.66
N ARG A 45 -8.25 9.33 -5.48
CA ARG A 45 -7.71 8.94 -4.17
C ARG A 45 -8.81 8.32 -3.31
N ASP A 46 -8.48 7.31 -2.52
CA ASP A 46 -9.40 6.67 -1.58
C ASP A 46 -8.72 6.34 -0.23
N SER A 47 -9.49 6.35 0.85
CA SER A 47 -9.05 5.97 2.20
C SER A 47 -8.73 4.47 2.29
N ILE A 48 -7.69 4.10 3.03
CA ILE A 48 -7.51 2.72 3.49
C ILE A 48 -8.32 2.50 4.77
N THR A 49 -9.11 1.43 4.82
CA THR A 49 -10.04 1.12 5.92
C THR A 49 -9.65 -0.12 6.74
N ASP A 50 -8.92 -1.08 6.15
CA ASP A 50 -8.39 -2.28 6.83
C ASP A 50 -7.11 -2.78 6.14
N ARG A 51 -6.37 -3.67 6.81
CA ARG A 51 -5.10 -4.25 6.32
C ARG A 51 -5.03 -5.76 6.61
N HIS A 52 -4.47 -6.52 5.67
CA HIS A 52 -4.27 -7.96 5.84
C HIS A 52 -2.85 -8.40 5.49
N VAL A 53 -2.41 -9.52 6.08
CA VAL A 53 -1.14 -10.18 5.76
C VAL A 53 -1.36 -11.69 5.70
N ARG A 54 -0.98 -12.29 4.56
CA ARG A 54 -0.94 -13.72 4.35
C ARG A 54 0.53 -14.15 4.26
N ARG A 55 1.01 -14.88 5.26
CA ARG A 55 2.38 -15.40 5.31
C ARG A 55 2.53 -16.62 4.39
N ASN A 56 3.70 -16.78 3.76
CA ASN A 56 4.05 -17.89 2.86
C ASN A 56 2.96 -18.21 1.80
N ALA A 57 2.42 -17.19 1.12
CA ALA A 57 1.50 -17.40 0.02
C ALA A 57 2.25 -17.86 -1.24
N PRO A 58 1.69 -18.76 -2.07
CA PRO A 58 2.11 -18.91 -3.46
C PRO A 58 2.02 -17.56 -4.17
N THR A 59 3.11 -17.14 -4.81
CA THR A 59 3.19 -15.89 -5.56
C THR A 59 3.39 -16.13 -7.05
N ILE A 60 2.85 -15.21 -7.84
CA ILE A 60 3.22 -15.02 -9.23
C ILE A 60 3.90 -13.66 -9.37
N ARG A 61 5.06 -13.70 -10.03
CA ARG A 61 5.91 -12.57 -10.35
C ARG A 61 5.92 -12.37 -11.86
N LEU A 62 5.30 -11.30 -12.33
CA LEU A 62 5.29 -10.93 -13.73
C LEU A 62 6.34 -9.86 -14.03
N ARG A 63 6.88 -9.88 -15.25
CA ARG A 63 7.68 -8.79 -15.83
C ARG A 63 7.04 -8.33 -17.12
N THR A 64 7.00 -7.01 -17.33
CA THR A 64 6.46 -6.40 -18.54
C THR A 64 7.54 -6.01 -19.55
N HIS A 65 7.14 -5.71 -20.78
CA HIS A 65 8.01 -5.38 -21.90
C HIS A 65 8.74 -4.03 -21.75
N ARG A 66 8.20 -3.07 -21.00
CA ARG A 66 8.95 -1.88 -20.54
C ARG A 66 9.90 -2.17 -19.39
N GLY A 67 9.80 -3.34 -18.75
CA GLY A 67 10.68 -3.80 -17.67
C GLY A 67 10.17 -3.57 -16.25
N LEU A 68 8.88 -3.24 -16.08
CA LEU A 68 8.23 -3.21 -14.75
C LEU A 68 8.10 -4.64 -14.21
N VAL A 69 7.98 -4.75 -12.89
CA VAL A 69 7.84 -6.02 -12.17
C VAL A 69 6.75 -5.87 -11.12
N LEU A 70 5.88 -6.88 -11.01
CA LEU A 70 4.88 -7.02 -9.96
C LEU A 70 4.98 -8.43 -9.40
N GLU A 71 4.86 -8.58 -8.08
CA GLU A 71 4.76 -9.89 -7.42
C GLU A 71 3.67 -9.87 -6.34
N GLY A 72 2.74 -10.81 -6.42
CA GLY A 72 1.60 -10.94 -5.51
C GLY A 72 1.02 -12.35 -5.52
N ALA A 73 -0.05 -12.57 -4.76
CA ALA A 73 -0.70 -13.88 -4.65
C ALA A 73 -1.32 -14.34 -5.98
N GLU A 74 -1.40 -15.65 -6.21
CA GLU A 74 -1.95 -16.22 -7.45
C GLU A 74 -3.41 -15.76 -7.76
N GLU A 75 -4.19 -15.45 -6.73
CA GLU A 75 -5.58 -14.96 -6.81
C GLU A 75 -5.72 -13.43 -6.99
N HIS A 76 -4.62 -12.66 -6.87
CA HIS A 76 -4.67 -11.19 -6.87
C HIS A 76 -5.19 -10.67 -8.22
N LYS A 77 -6.26 -9.85 -8.19
CA LYS A 77 -6.92 -9.30 -9.40
C LYS A 77 -6.24 -8.01 -9.89
N LEU A 78 -5.62 -8.08 -11.06
CA LEU A 78 -4.99 -6.96 -11.77
C LEU A 78 -5.88 -6.44 -12.90
N ASN A 79 -5.88 -5.14 -13.16
CA ASN A 79 -6.58 -4.60 -14.33
C ASN A 79 -5.88 -5.00 -15.64
N THR A 80 -6.65 -5.37 -16.66
CA THR A 80 -6.12 -5.66 -18.02
C THR A 80 -6.83 -4.89 -19.12
N GLY A 81 -7.62 -3.86 -18.77
CA GLY A 81 -8.42 -3.07 -19.70
C GLY A 81 -9.68 -2.49 -19.04
N PRO A 82 -10.49 -1.73 -19.80
CA PRO A 82 -11.80 -1.24 -19.34
C PRO A 82 -12.65 -2.39 -18.80
N ASP A 83 -12.99 -2.31 -17.51
CA ASP A 83 -13.75 -3.30 -16.73
C ASP A 83 -13.21 -4.75 -16.70
N GLN A 84 -11.99 -4.99 -17.23
CA GLN A 84 -11.36 -6.31 -17.24
C GLN A 84 -10.39 -6.49 -16.08
N TRP A 85 -10.57 -7.58 -15.34
CA TRP A 85 -9.80 -7.95 -14.17
C TRP A 85 -9.43 -9.44 -14.22
N PHE A 86 -8.13 -9.75 -14.18
CA PHE A 86 -7.62 -11.13 -14.19
C PHE A 86 -6.84 -11.40 -12.91
N ALA A 87 -7.02 -12.59 -12.32
CA ALA A 87 -6.12 -13.08 -11.28
C ALA A 87 -4.72 -13.34 -11.86
N LEU A 88 -3.64 -13.17 -11.08
CA LEU A 88 -2.27 -13.32 -11.59
C LEU A 88 -2.00 -14.71 -12.21
N LYS A 89 -2.66 -15.76 -11.72
CA LYS A 89 -2.64 -17.12 -12.31
C LYS A 89 -3.26 -17.22 -13.70
N ASP A 90 -4.22 -16.36 -14.01
CA ASP A 90 -4.98 -16.37 -15.25
C ASP A 90 -4.35 -15.47 -16.32
N ILE A 91 -3.51 -14.51 -15.93
CA ILE A 91 -2.66 -13.71 -16.83
C ILE A 91 -1.73 -14.62 -17.66
N LYS A 92 -1.47 -14.24 -18.91
CA LYS A 92 -0.57 -14.97 -19.84
C LYS A 92 0.49 -14.06 -20.44
N VAL A 93 1.63 -14.64 -20.83
CA VAL A 93 2.66 -13.95 -21.63
C VAL A 93 2.05 -13.52 -22.96
N GLY A 94 2.31 -12.28 -23.40
CA GLY A 94 1.66 -11.62 -24.53
C GLY A 94 0.36 -10.87 -24.20
N GLN A 95 -0.16 -10.97 -22.97
CA GLN A 95 -1.30 -10.17 -22.52
C GLN A 95 -0.86 -8.72 -22.21
N SER A 96 -1.70 -7.75 -22.56
CA SER A 96 -1.44 -6.33 -22.29
C SER A 96 -2.10 -5.89 -20.98
N ILE A 97 -1.41 -5.03 -20.23
CA ILE A 97 -1.81 -4.48 -18.93
C ILE A 97 -1.76 -2.94 -19.04
N PRO A 98 -2.83 -2.19 -18.73
CA PRO A 98 -2.77 -0.75 -18.61
C PRO A 98 -1.99 -0.32 -17.37
N LEU A 99 -1.07 0.61 -17.56
CA LEU A 99 -0.31 1.23 -16.48
C LEU A 99 -1.06 2.46 -15.95
N SER A 100 -0.87 2.76 -14.66
CA SER A 100 -1.28 4.03 -14.09
C SER A 100 -0.23 5.08 -14.42
N VAL A 101 -0.60 6.08 -15.22
CA VAL A 101 0.32 7.07 -15.81
C VAL A 101 -0.20 8.46 -15.53
N GLY A 102 0.58 9.26 -14.80
CA GLY A 102 0.27 10.68 -14.56
C GLY A 102 -0.73 10.95 -13.44
N ASP A 103 -0.95 10.01 -12.52
CA ASP A 103 -1.75 10.23 -11.29
C ASP A 103 -1.29 11.45 -10.49
N ASN A 104 0.01 11.79 -10.58
CA ASN A 104 0.61 13.00 -10.03
C ASN A 104 0.29 13.19 -8.52
N LEU A 105 0.23 12.08 -7.78
CA LEU A 105 -0.04 12.07 -6.34
C LEU A 105 1.27 12.29 -5.59
N TRP A 106 1.39 13.42 -4.89
CA TRP A 106 2.59 13.81 -4.17
C TRP A 106 2.26 14.35 -2.77
N PRO A 107 3.15 14.14 -1.78
CA PRO A 107 3.10 14.84 -0.51
C PRO A 107 3.20 16.36 -0.68
N GLU A 108 2.52 17.09 0.18
CA GLU A 108 2.64 18.56 0.25
C GLU A 108 3.70 19.01 1.28
N GLN A 109 3.88 18.22 2.35
CA GLN A 109 4.82 18.53 3.43
C GLN A 109 6.21 17.92 3.21
N LEU A 110 7.25 18.63 3.62
CA LEU A 110 8.63 18.11 3.61
C LEU A 110 8.80 17.01 4.67
N VAL A 111 9.50 15.93 4.34
CA VAL A 111 9.79 14.86 5.31
C VAL A 111 10.70 15.41 6.43
N PRO A 112 10.32 15.33 7.71
CA PRO A 112 11.17 15.77 8.81
C PRO A 112 12.36 14.83 9.00
N ILE A 113 13.50 15.39 9.37
CA ILE A 113 14.72 14.66 9.68
C ILE A 113 14.86 14.59 11.20
N ALA A 114 14.59 13.40 11.76
CA ALA A 114 14.90 13.12 13.15
C ALA A 114 16.41 13.30 13.37
N SER A 115 16.80 14.11 14.35
CA SER A 115 18.21 14.48 14.57
C SER A 115 18.88 13.59 15.64
N PRO A 116 19.68 12.58 15.25
CA PRO A 116 20.69 12.02 16.15
C PRO A 116 21.84 13.03 16.37
N VAL A 117 22.62 12.80 17.43
CA VAL A 117 23.88 13.52 17.74
C VAL A 117 23.73 14.99 18.22
N SER A 118 23.22 15.16 19.43
CA SER A 118 23.58 16.30 20.30
C SER A 118 24.69 15.91 21.29
N ILE A 119 25.82 15.38 20.77
CA ILE A 119 26.99 15.02 21.58
C ILE A 119 28.27 15.52 20.90
N VAL A 120 28.85 16.61 21.45
CA VAL A 120 30.18 17.09 21.05
C VAL A 120 31.22 16.30 21.84
N ALA A 121 32.00 15.48 21.15
CA ALA A 121 33.15 14.80 21.75
C ALA A 121 34.32 15.79 21.93
N PRO A 122 35.01 15.79 23.08
CA PRO A 122 36.12 16.70 23.36
C PRO A 122 37.34 16.40 22.48
N THR A 123 38.16 17.42 22.26
CA THR A 123 39.07 17.50 21.12
C THR A 123 40.49 17.86 21.54
N VAL A 124 41.45 17.76 20.61
CA VAL A 124 42.82 18.21 20.83
C VAL A 124 42.92 19.73 21.10
N VAL A 125 41.92 20.51 20.69
CA VAL A 125 41.85 21.96 20.96
C VAL A 125 41.45 22.20 22.42
N ASP A 126 40.49 21.44 22.93
CA ASP A 126 40.06 21.52 24.33
C ASP A 126 41.18 21.07 25.28
N VAL A 127 41.90 19.99 24.91
CA VAL A 127 43.12 19.56 25.60
C VAL A 127 44.20 20.64 25.57
N ALA A 128 44.41 21.32 24.43
CA ALA A 128 45.39 22.39 24.29
C ALA A 128 45.03 23.61 25.15
N GLN A 129 43.76 24.00 25.17
CA GLN A 129 43.23 25.09 25.99
C GLN A 129 43.32 24.76 27.48
N ALA A 130 42.89 23.58 27.91
CA ALA A 130 42.96 23.12 29.29
C ALA A 130 44.40 22.96 29.82
N ALA A 131 45.34 22.57 28.95
CA ALA A 131 46.77 22.49 29.30
C ALA A 131 47.51 23.85 29.21
N GLY A 132 46.91 24.88 28.60
CA GLY A 132 47.53 26.18 28.36
C GLY A 132 48.71 26.11 27.38
N VAL A 133 48.53 25.45 26.23
CA VAL A 133 49.55 25.28 25.18
C VAL A 133 48.94 25.35 23.78
N GLY A 134 49.78 25.50 22.74
CA GLY A 134 49.32 25.35 21.35
C GLY A 134 49.05 23.89 20.96
N VAL A 135 48.08 23.66 20.08
CA VAL A 135 47.69 22.31 19.58
C VAL A 135 48.89 21.50 19.05
N HIS A 136 49.83 22.14 18.36
CA HIS A 136 51.04 21.48 17.87
C HIS A 136 51.98 21.00 19.00
N THR A 137 51.95 21.64 20.17
CA THR A 137 52.67 21.18 21.37
C THR A 137 52.01 19.94 21.96
N VAL A 138 50.67 19.85 21.96
CA VAL A 138 49.93 18.63 22.36
C VAL A 138 50.35 17.45 21.48
N TYR A 139 50.28 17.60 20.15
CA TYR A 139 50.70 16.56 19.22
C TYR A 139 52.17 16.14 19.38
N ARG A 140 53.09 17.09 19.60
CA ARG A 140 54.51 16.77 19.86
C ARG A 140 54.70 16.02 21.17
N SER A 141 53.99 16.39 22.23
CA SER A 141 54.06 15.70 23.53
C SER A 141 53.52 14.26 23.42
N MET A 142 52.34 14.08 22.81
CA MET A 142 51.74 12.76 22.59
C MET A 142 52.55 11.89 21.59
N SER A 143 53.43 12.49 20.80
CA SER A 143 54.39 11.79 19.93
C SER A 143 55.75 11.51 20.59
N GLY A 144 55.94 11.82 21.88
CA GLY A 144 57.22 11.67 22.59
C GLY A 144 58.32 12.65 22.16
N LYS A 145 57.97 13.77 21.50
CA LYS A 145 58.91 14.74 20.88
C LYS A 145 59.03 16.08 21.61
N THR A 146 58.46 16.19 22.81
CA THR A 146 58.61 17.31 23.78
C THR A 146 58.20 16.84 25.17
N THR A 147 58.93 17.26 26.20
CA THR A 147 58.66 16.92 27.62
C THR A 147 58.08 18.07 28.44
N PHE A 148 58.39 19.33 28.10
CA PHE A 148 58.13 20.56 28.89
C PHE A 148 56.66 20.81 29.35
N ALA A 149 55.68 20.15 28.74
CA ALA A 149 54.26 20.30 29.11
C ALA A 149 53.55 18.95 29.31
N ALA A 150 54.29 17.84 29.40
CA ALA A 150 53.74 16.49 29.36
C ALA A 150 52.69 16.25 30.46
N ASP A 151 52.97 16.63 31.71
CA ASP A 151 52.06 16.39 32.84
C ASP A 151 50.78 17.22 32.74
N ARG A 152 50.89 18.50 32.36
CA ARG A 152 49.72 19.37 32.09
C ARG A 152 48.85 18.81 30.97
N ILE A 153 49.46 18.29 29.91
CA ILE A 153 48.77 17.66 28.79
C ILE A 153 48.11 16.34 29.24
N ALA A 154 48.76 15.53 30.07
CA ALA A 154 48.18 14.30 30.62
C ALA A 154 46.97 14.58 31.51
N SER A 155 47.06 15.56 32.43
CA SER A 155 45.93 16.00 33.25
C SER A 155 44.79 16.57 32.41
N ALA A 156 45.09 17.35 31.36
CA ALA A 156 44.08 17.86 30.44
C ALA A 156 43.40 16.76 29.61
N ILE A 157 44.12 15.72 29.21
CA ILE A 157 43.55 14.53 28.56
C ILE A 157 42.62 13.79 29.53
N GLN A 158 43.04 13.62 30.79
CA GLN A 158 42.24 12.92 31.80
C GLN A 158 40.98 13.71 32.21
N SER A 159 41.05 15.04 32.33
CA SER A 159 39.91 15.88 32.70
C SER A 159 38.93 16.12 31.55
N THR A 160 39.39 16.10 30.30
CA THR A 160 38.51 16.15 29.12
C THR A 160 37.96 14.77 28.73
N GLY A 161 38.63 13.67 29.09
CA GLY A 161 38.26 12.32 28.63
C GLY A 161 38.64 12.03 27.18
N TYR A 162 39.56 12.80 26.60
CA TYR A 162 40.00 12.66 25.21
C TYR A 162 40.71 11.33 24.93
N GLN A 163 40.36 10.66 23.81
CA GLN A 163 41.03 9.44 23.34
C GLN A 163 41.59 9.62 21.92
N PHE A 164 42.76 9.03 21.66
CA PHE A 164 43.58 9.35 20.48
C PHE A 164 43.67 8.19 19.47
N GLY A 165 43.49 8.48 18.18
CA GLY A 165 43.71 7.48 17.13
C GLY A 165 43.56 7.95 15.69
N ASN A 166 44.67 8.34 15.05
CA ASN A 166 45.22 7.66 13.85
C ASN A 166 46.51 8.31 13.35
N LYS A 167 47.35 7.52 12.65
CA LYS A 167 48.72 7.90 12.28
C LYS A 167 48.77 8.86 11.06
N GLY A 168 49.14 10.12 11.30
CA GLY A 168 49.92 10.91 10.34
C GLY A 168 49.17 11.71 9.26
N LYS A 169 47.86 11.94 9.39
CA LYS A 169 47.12 12.95 8.62
C LYS A 169 46.16 13.72 9.52
N PRO A 170 45.78 14.97 9.19
CA PRO A 170 44.78 15.70 9.96
C PRO A 170 43.43 14.98 9.87
N LEU A 171 43.09 14.25 10.93
CA LEU A 171 41.69 14.02 11.26
C LEU A 171 41.15 15.34 11.77
N TYR A 172 40.10 15.86 11.13
CA TYR A 172 39.13 16.70 11.83
C TYR A 172 38.39 15.79 12.82
N GLY A 173 39.02 15.54 13.97
CA GLY A 173 38.49 14.72 15.06
C GLY A 173 37.37 15.40 15.84
N GLN A 174 37.09 16.66 15.52
CA GLN A 174 35.85 17.34 15.90
C GLN A 174 34.67 16.69 15.20
N ARG A 175 33.72 16.16 15.98
CA ARG A 175 32.30 16.24 15.59
C ARG A 175 31.90 17.71 15.65
N LEU A 176 32.26 18.47 14.61
CA LEU A 176 31.83 19.86 14.44
C LEU A 176 30.30 19.91 14.57
N PRO A 177 29.72 20.91 15.27
CA PRO A 177 28.28 21.06 15.35
C PRO A 177 27.74 21.21 13.93
N LEU A 178 27.06 20.17 13.45
CA LEU A 178 26.49 20.16 12.12
C LEU A 178 25.28 21.07 12.16
N VAL A 179 25.16 21.97 11.19
CA VAL A 179 23.82 22.44 10.81
C VAL A 179 23.13 21.20 10.23
N THR A 180 22.26 20.53 10.99
CA THR A 180 21.43 19.47 10.43
C THR A 180 20.28 20.11 9.66
N PRO A 181 20.02 19.73 8.39
CA PRO A 181 18.76 20.06 7.77
C PRO A 181 17.65 19.40 8.60
N THR A 182 16.69 20.17 9.08
CA THR A 182 15.58 19.66 9.91
C THR A 182 14.52 18.92 9.08
N HIS A 183 14.55 19.09 7.77
CA HIS A 183 13.65 18.49 6.80
C HIS A 183 14.40 18.16 5.50
N VAL A 184 13.89 17.22 4.71
CA VAL A 184 14.42 16.86 3.38
C VAL A 184 14.06 17.98 2.39
N THR A 185 14.93 18.98 2.28
CA THR A 185 14.79 20.09 1.33
C THR A 185 15.24 19.70 -0.08
N ALA A 186 14.88 20.49 -1.08
CA ALA A 186 15.34 20.30 -2.46
C ALA A 186 16.87 20.26 -2.58
N SER A 187 17.60 21.14 -1.88
CA SER A 187 19.08 21.13 -1.86
C SER A 187 19.65 19.85 -1.22
N PHE A 188 19.03 19.36 -0.13
CA PHE A 188 19.46 18.11 0.50
C PHE A 188 19.17 16.89 -0.40
N ALA A 189 18.04 16.90 -1.12
CA ALA A 189 17.71 15.90 -2.12
C ALA A 189 18.65 15.94 -3.34
N GLU A 190 19.07 17.13 -3.80
CA GLU A 190 20.09 17.32 -4.84
C GLU A 190 21.44 16.70 -4.41
N PHE A 191 21.88 16.98 -3.18
CA PHE A 191 23.08 16.36 -2.58
C PHE A 191 22.98 14.83 -2.52
N LEU A 192 21.81 14.29 -2.15
CA LEU A 192 21.56 12.84 -2.15
C LEU A 192 21.56 12.25 -3.57
N GLY A 193 21.09 12.99 -4.58
CA GLY A 193 21.14 12.55 -5.98
C GLY A 193 22.57 12.38 -6.50
N TYR A 194 23.43 13.37 -6.23
CA TYR A 194 24.88 13.25 -6.54
C TYR A 194 25.56 12.13 -5.75
N LEU A 195 25.17 11.91 -4.48
CA LEU A 195 25.72 10.86 -3.62
C LEU A 195 25.31 9.44 -4.09
N ILE A 196 24.06 9.27 -4.55
CA ILE A 196 23.55 7.99 -5.05
C ILE A 196 24.07 7.69 -6.47
N GLY A 197 24.37 8.72 -7.29
CA GLY A 197 25.16 8.59 -8.53
C GLY A 197 26.64 8.33 -8.28
N ASP A 198 27.51 9.23 -8.75
CA ASP A 198 28.98 9.13 -8.69
C ASP A 198 29.58 9.32 -7.27
N GLY A 199 28.74 9.40 -6.22
CA GLY A 199 29.20 9.49 -4.83
C GLY A 199 29.86 8.22 -4.28
N ASN A 200 30.92 8.41 -3.50
CA ASN A 200 31.70 7.36 -2.84
C ASN A 200 31.85 7.61 -1.32
N ILE A 201 31.66 6.58 -0.50
CA ILE A 201 31.78 6.64 0.96
C ILE A 201 32.93 5.74 1.44
N HIS A 202 33.75 6.26 2.35
CA HIS A 202 34.77 5.49 3.07
C HIS A 202 34.54 5.61 4.58
N VAL A 203 33.64 4.76 5.11
CA VAL A 203 33.24 4.72 6.53
C VAL A 203 34.45 4.73 7.48
N SER A 204 35.47 3.90 7.23
CA SER A 204 36.68 3.82 8.07
C SER A 204 37.60 5.04 8.03
N LYS A 205 37.27 6.06 7.22
CA LYS A 205 37.97 7.35 7.12
C LYS A 205 37.02 8.53 7.41
N ASN A 206 35.75 8.27 7.74
CA ASN A 206 34.66 9.24 7.77
C ASN A 206 34.53 10.09 6.48
N ALA A 207 35.03 9.59 5.35
CA ALA A 207 35.16 10.37 4.13
C ALA A 207 33.94 10.18 3.22
N ILE A 208 33.38 11.29 2.75
CA ILE A 208 32.31 11.35 1.76
C ILE A 208 32.88 12.10 0.55
N GLY A 209 32.73 11.52 -0.64
CA GLY A 209 33.27 12.07 -1.86
C GLY A 209 32.30 12.01 -3.03
N TYR A 210 32.54 12.89 -4.00
CA TYR A 210 31.86 12.95 -5.29
C TYR A 210 32.93 13.13 -6.38
N THR A 211 32.80 12.40 -7.49
CA THR A 211 33.81 12.35 -8.57
C THR A 211 33.17 12.52 -9.94
N THR A 212 33.38 13.66 -10.61
CA THR A 212 32.71 14.01 -11.87
C THR A 212 33.69 14.45 -12.97
N GLY A 213 33.24 14.44 -14.22
CA GLY A 213 33.97 15.06 -15.34
C GLY A 213 33.74 16.57 -15.44
N ASP A 214 32.57 17.04 -15.00
CA ASP A 214 32.10 18.41 -15.21
C ASP A 214 32.44 19.31 -14.01
N ARG A 215 33.16 20.41 -14.24
CA ARG A 215 33.55 21.35 -13.17
C ARG A 215 32.32 21.96 -12.48
N GLU A 216 31.29 22.31 -13.24
CA GLU A 216 30.01 22.87 -12.78
C GLU A 216 29.37 22.02 -11.67
N LEU A 217 29.30 20.69 -11.85
CA LEU A 217 28.75 19.78 -10.84
C LEU A 217 29.67 19.63 -9.62
N ALA A 218 30.99 19.74 -9.80
CA ALA A 218 31.93 19.70 -8.68
C ALA A 218 31.83 20.97 -7.81
N ASP A 219 31.70 22.15 -8.44
CA ASP A 219 31.45 23.40 -7.73
C ASP A 219 30.08 23.38 -7.02
N ARG A 220 29.02 22.90 -7.70
CA ARG A 220 27.69 22.79 -7.08
C ARG A 220 27.67 21.80 -5.91
N TYR A 221 28.34 20.65 -6.01
CA TYR A 221 28.45 19.71 -4.89
C TYR A 221 29.24 20.29 -3.71
N ALA A 222 30.32 21.02 -3.97
CA ALA A 222 31.05 21.75 -2.93
C ALA A 222 30.19 22.82 -2.24
N GLN A 223 29.44 23.60 -3.02
CA GLN A 223 28.48 24.58 -2.51
C GLN A 223 27.40 23.92 -1.65
N LEU A 224 26.83 22.78 -2.09
CA LEU A 224 25.85 22.02 -1.30
C LEU A 224 26.42 21.54 0.05
N VAL A 225 27.67 21.07 0.08
CA VAL A 225 28.32 20.64 1.33
C VAL A 225 28.56 21.82 2.29
N LEU A 226 28.80 23.02 1.76
CA LEU A 226 28.87 24.25 2.56
C LEU A 226 27.47 24.70 3.05
N GLU A 227 26.48 24.75 2.16
CA GLU A 227 25.09 25.16 2.43
C GLU A 227 24.41 24.24 3.46
N LEU A 228 24.56 22.93 3.32
CA LEU A 228 23.84 21.93 4.10
C LEU A 228 24.51 21.58 5.43
N PHE A 229 25.84 21.75 5.54
CA PHE A 229 26.61 21.23 6.68
C PHE A 229 27.60 22.22 7.29
N ALA A 230 27.76 23.43 6.72
CA ALA A 230 28.79 24.40 7.06
C ALA A 230 30.24 23.85 6.93
N ILE A 231 30.47 22.93 5.98
CA ILE A 231 31.78 22.33 5.71
C ILE A 231 32.32 22.86 4.37
N GLU A 232 33.50 23.48 4.39
CA GLU A 232 34.19 23.85 3.14
C GLU A 232 34.82 22.61 2.50
N ALA A 233 34.45 22.32 1.25
CA ALA A 233 34.97 21.19 0.49
C ALA A 233 35.48 21.69 -0.88
N VAL A 234 36.79 21.61 -1.11
CA VAL A 234 37.42 22.19 -2.31
C VAL A 234 37.38 21.21 -3.50
N PRO A 235 36.85 21.60 -4.68
CA PRO A 235 36.95 20.78 -5.89
C PRO A 235 38.39 20.71 -6.43
N THR A 236 38.98 19.52 -6.35
CA THR A 236 40.36 19.22 -6.79
C THR A 236 40.37 18.43 -8.10
N TRP A 237 41.35 18.66 -8.97
CA TRP A 237 41.55 17.84 -10.16
C TRP A 237 42.44 16.65 -9.82
N ASP A 238 41.97 15.43 -10.07
CA ASP A 238 42.77 14.22 -9.94
C ASP A 238 43.14 13.70 -11.34
N ASP A 239 44.43 13.77 -11.64
CA ASP A 239 45.05 13.27 -12.86
C ASP A 239 45.31 11.74 -12.83
N ARG A 240 45.25 11.11 -11.65
CA ARG A 240 45.63 9.71 -11.43
C ARG A 240 44.61 8.70 -11.99
N THR A 241 43.50 9.18 -12.57
CA THR A 241 42.59 8.37 -13.40
C THR A 241 43.06 8.22 -14.85
N LEU A 242 44.33 8.54 -15.14
CA LEU A 242 45.06 8.56 -16.42
C LEU A 242 45.07 7.26 -17.28
N ASN A 243 44.15 6.32 -17.06
CA ASN A 243 43.91 5.14 -17.89
C ASN A 243 43.25 5.50 -19.25
N GLY A 244 43.80 6.48 -19.98
CA GLY A 244 43.34 6.93 -21.30
C GLY A 244 41.99 7.67 -21.32
N LYS A 245 41.39 7.98 -20.16
CA LYS A 245 40.03 8.56 -20.05
C LYS A 245 39.97 9.97 -19.44
N GLY A 246 41.12 10.64 -19.34
CA GLY A 246 41.25 11.97 -18.71
C GLY A 246 41.31 11.92 -17.17
N GLY A 247 41.59 13.09 -16.59
CA GLY A 247 41.42 13.33 -15.16
C GLY A 247 39.95 13.53 -14.79
N ARG A 248 39.66 13.67 -13.50
CA ARG A 248 38.31 13.99 -12.98
C ARG A 248 38.37 15.01 -11.86
N TRP A 249 37.32 15.80 -11.72
CA TRP A 249 37.10 16.62 -10.54
C TRP A 249 36.67 15.74 -9.37
N ARG A 250 37.24 15.99 -8.19
CA ARG A 250 36.91 15.33 -6.93
C ARG A 250 36.65 16.36 -5.85
N VAL A 251 35.49 16.24 -5.22
CA VAL A 251 35.14 16.92 -3.97
C VAL A 251 35.13 15.85 -2.89
N VAL A 252 35.88 16.04 -1.82
CA VAL A 252 35.94 15.09 -0.69
C VAL A 252 35.94 15.87 0.62
N PHE A 253 35.03 15.51 1.52
CA PHE A 253 34.96 16.04 2.87
C PHE A 253 34.89 14.91 3.90
N TYR A 254 35.04 15.26 5.18
CA TYR A 254 35.19 14.30 6.27
C TYR A 254 34.24 14.65 7.41
N SER A 255 33.25 13.80 7.69
CA SER A 255 32.31 14.02 8.81
C SER A 255 31.64 12.72 9.25
N ALA A 256 31.82 12.36 10.53
CA ALA A 256 31.06 11.27 11.15
C ALA A 256 29.58 11.66 11.32
N ASN A 257 29.29 12.93 11.63
CA ASN A 257 27.92 13.42 11.81
C ASN A 257 27.08 13.27 10.53
N VAL A 258 27.66 13.52 9.35
CA VAL A 258 26.94 13.31 8.08
C VAL A 258 26.77 11.83 7.76
N LEU A 259 27.71 10.95 8.12
CA LEU A 259 27.53 9.50 7.97
C LEU A 259 26.42 8.96 8.89
N ASP A 260 26.38 9.38 10.15
CA ASP A 260 25.34 8.99 11.09
C ASP A 260 23.95 9.46 10.62
N LEU A 261 23.86 10.71 10.10
CA LEU A 261 22.66 11.26 9.47
C LEU A 261 22.21 10.47 8.23
N LEU A 262 23.13 10.15 7.32
CA LEU A 262 22.82 9.35 6.14
C LEU A 262 22.31 7.95 6.53
N GLN A 263 22.92 7.33 7.55
CA GLN A 263 22.47 6.05 8.08
C GLN A 263 21.09 6.12 8.75
N SER A 264 20.77 7.18 9.50
CA SER A 264 19.44 7.36 10.10
C SER A 264 18.33 7.61 9.07
N LEU A 265 18.69 8.03 7.85
CA LEU A 265 17.77 8.15 6.69
C LEU A 265 17.63 6.85 5.89
N GLY A 266 18.18 5.73 6.40
CA GLY A 266 18.09 4.40 5.78
C GLY A 266 19.10 4.12 4.67
N ILE A 267 20.16 4.93 4.53
CA ILE A 267 21.16 4.77 3.48
C ILE A 267 22.28 3.82 3.95
N ASP A 268 22.42 2.66 3.30
CA ASP A 268 23.55 1.76 3.55
C ASP A 268 24.87 2.39 3.06
N LEU A 269 25.66 2.87 4.02
CA LEU A 269 26.98 3.47 3.82
C LEU A 269 28.02 2.51 3.20
N ARG A 270 27.71 1.22 3.07
CA ARG A 270 28.57 0.18 2.46
C ARG A 270 28.03 -0.34 1.13
N ALA A 271 26.88 0.15 0.65
CA ALA A 271 26.24 -0.33 -0.57
C ALA A 271 27.14 -0.11 -1.80
N LYS A 272 27.41 -1.20 -2.54
CA LYS A 272 28.02 -1.11 -3.88
C LYS A 272 26.99 -0.59 -4.88
N ALA A 273 27.41 -0.16 -6.07
CA ALA A 273 26.51 0.38 -7.11
C ALA A 273 25.31 -0.51 -7.47
N ARG A 274 25.40 -1.84 -7.31
CA ARG A 274 24.29 -2.80 -7.52
C ARG A 274 23.30 -2.91 -6.34
N GLN A 275 23.65 -2.33 -5.20
CA GLN A 275 22.95 -2.41 -3.91
C GLN A 275 22.45 -1.05 -3.43
N LYS A 276 22.90 0.06 -4.04
CA LYS A 276 22.31 1.39 -3.82
C LYS A 276 20.80 1.31 -4.13
N ARG A 277 19.98 1.92 -3.28
CA ARG A 277 18.52 2.08 -3.46
C ARG A 277 18.17 3.57 -3.48
N ILE A 278 17.00 3.95 -3.98
CA ILE A 278 16.50 5.33 -3.77
C ILE A 278 16.06 5.45 -2.29
N PRO A 279 16.52 6.46 -1.52
CA PRO A 279 16.20 6.54 -0.09
C PRO A 279 14.68 6.70 0.13
N PRO A 280 14.06 5.98 1.09
CA PRO A 280 12.62 6.09 1.36
C PRO A 280 12.16 7.52 1.68
N VAL A 281 13.04 8.33 2.27
CA VAL A 281 12.76 9.75 2.56
C VAL A 281 12.61 10.61 1.29
N ILE A 282 13.21 10.22 0.16
CA ILE A 282 12.97 10.84 -1.15
C ILE A 282 11.62 10.37 -1.71
N LEU A 283 11.32 9.07 -1.64
CA LEU A 283 10.05 8.51 -2.14
C LEU A 283 8.82 9.08 -1.41
N ARG A 284 9.01 9.53 -0.17
CA ARG A 284 8.02 10.21 0.69
C ARG A 284 8.06 11.74 0.63
N SER A 285 8.84 12.35 -0.26
CA SER A 285 8.98 13.81 -0.34
C SER A 285 8.09 14.46 -1.42
N PRO A 286 7.80 15.77 -1.33
CA PRO A 286 7.05 16.51 -2.36
C PRO A 286 7.71 16.51 -3.74
N LYS A 287 6.90 16.67 -4.79
CA LYS A 287 7.32 16.63 -6.22
C LYS A 287 8.60 17.42 -6.52
N ALA A 288 8.72 18.65 -6.02
CA ALA A 288 9.89 19.51 -6.24
C ALA A 288 11.19 18.96 -5.62
N VAL A 289 11.09 18.30 -4.46
CA VAL A 289 12.21 17.66 -3.76
C VAL A 289 12.65 16.40 -4.49
N VAL A 290 11.68 15.57 -4.91
CA VAL A 290 11.91 14.40 -5.78
C VAL A 290 12.58 14.82 -7.09
N SER A 291 12.08 15.89 -7.72
CA SER A 291 12.63 16.43 -8.97
C SER A 291 14.07 16.91 -8.81
N ALA A 292 14.45 17.48 -7.66
CA ALA A 292 15.82 17.87 -7.36
C ALA A 292 16.76 16.66 -7.19
N PHE A 293 16.33 15.61 -6.50
CA PHE A 293 17.07 14.34 -6.42
C PHE A 293 17.25 13.71 -7.81
N LEU A 294 16.17 13.62 -8.59
CA LEU A 294 16.20 13.03 -9.92
C LEU A 294 17.12 13.81 -10.85
N ARG A 295 17.01 15.15 -10.91
CA ARG A 295 17.90 16.01 -11.71
C ARG A 295 19.38 15.73 -11.44
N ALA A 296 19.80 15.77 -10.17
CA ALA A 296 21.17 15.48 -9.77
C ALA A 296 21.61 14.03 -10.08
N TYR A 297 20.70 13.06 -10.00
CA TYR A 297 20.99 11.66 -10.34
C TYR A 297 21.12 11.46 -11.87
N PHE A 298 20.28 12.10 -12.67
CA PHE A 298 20.39 12.15 -14.15
C PHE A 298 21.59 13.01 -14.62
N ASP A 299 22.08 13.96 -13.81
CA ASP A 299 23.33 14.66 -14.07
C ASP A 299 24.58 13.78 -13.83
N CYS A 300 24.48 12.75 -12.98
CA CYS A 300 25.47 11.67 -12.91
C CYS A 300 25.29 10.65 -14.05
N ASP A 301 24.42 9.65 -13.85
CA ASP A 301 24.28 8.43 -14.66
C ASP A 301 23.46 8.62 -15.95
N GLY A 302 22.96 9.84 -16.20
CA GLY A 302 22.08 10.16 -17.32
C GLY A 302 22.78 10.80 -18.51
N CYS A 303 22.17 10.64 -19.69
CA CYS A 303 22.63 11.20 -20.95
C CYS A 303 21.43 11.72 -21.77
N ALA A 304 21.55 12.94 -22.28
CA ALA A 304 20.65 13.49 -23.29
C ALA A 304 21.23 13.23 -24.69
N SER A 305 20.50 12.45 -25.49
CA SER A 305 20.86 12.10 -26.86
C SER A 305 19.93 12.82 -27.84
N THR A 306 20.52 13.62 -28.73
CA THR A 306 19.78 14.38 -29.77
C THR A 306 19.07 13.50 -30.82
N LYS A 307 19.16 12.16 -30.69
CA LYS A 307 18.44 11.15 -31.47
C LYS A 307 17.65 10.15 -30.62
N GLU A 308 18.13 9.80 -29.43
CA GLU A 308 17.52 8.75 -28.59
C GLU A 308 16.71 9.27 -27.38
N GLY A 309 16.60 10.59 -27.19
CA GLY A 309 15.95 11.15 -26.00
C GLY A 309 16.85 11.02 -24.77
N VAL A 310 16.26 10.74 -23.61
CA VAL A 310 16.99 10.60 -22.35
C VAL A 310 17.28 9.13 -22.05
N ILE A 311 18.50 8.84 -21.61
CA ILE A 311 18.96 7.50 -21.21
C ILE A 311 19.65 7.61 -19.85
N LEU A 312 19.17 6.90 -18.84
CA LEU A 312 19.89 6.67 -17.57
C LEU A 312 20.48 5.26 -17.56
N SER A 313 21.72 5.11 -17.08
CA SER A 313 22.41 3.82 -17.01
C SER A 313 22.68 3.43 -15.55
N THR A 314 22.00 2.42 -15.01
CA THR A 314 22.22 1.95 -13.63
C THR A 314 22.38 0.44 -13.52
N PHE A 315 23.24 0.00 -12.61
CA PHE A 315 23.45 -1.42 -12.31
C PHE A 315 22.67 -1.89 -11.06
N SER A 316 21.92 -1.01 -10.39
CA SER A 316 20.96 -1.39 -9.36
C SER A 316 19.62 -1.73 -9.99
N GLU A 317 19.16 -2.97 -9.79
CA GLU A 317 17.83 -3.42 -10.21
C GLU A 317 16.73 -2.63 -9.46
N ASP A 318 16.96 -2.35 -8.17
CA ASP A 318 16.06 -1.58 -7.31
C ASP A 318 15.90 -0.14 -7.82
N ILE A 319 17.00 0.59 -8.03
CA ILE A 319 16.92 1.97 -8.55
C ILE A 319 16.23 1.98 -9.91
N ALA A 320 16.53 1.01 -10.79
CA ALA A 320 15.87 0.92 -12.09
C ALA A 320 14.35 0.74 -11.94
N GLN A 321 13.90 -0.25 -11.15
CA GLN A 321 12.47 -0.52 -10.95
C GLN A 321 11.76 0.64 -10.23
N THR A 322 12.29 1.10 -9.10
CA THR A 322 11.74 2.24 -8.33
C THR A 322 11.68 3.51 -9.18
N LEU A 323 12.70 3.79 -10.00
CA LEU A 323 12.69 4.93 -10.91
C LEU A 323 11.59 4.81 -11.97
N GLN A 324 11.34 3.62 -12.53
CA GLN A 324 10.25 3.44 -13.49
C GLN A 324 8.88 3.73 -12.85
N VAL A 325 8.62 3.22 -11.64
CA VAL A 325 7.37 3.50 -10.89
C VAL A 325 7.26 4.99 -10.52
N LEU A 326 8.35 5.61 -10.07
CA LEU A 326 8.40 7.02 -9.71
C LEU A 326 8.16 7.94 -10.91
N LEU A 327 8.69 7.60 -12.10
CA LEU A 327 8.49 8.33 -13.34
C LEU A 327 7.06 8.17 -13.89
N LEU A 328 6.41 7.02 -13.70
CA LEU A 328 4.99 6.85 -14.06
C LEU A 328 4.09 7.85 -13.34
N ASN A 329 4.38 8.19 -12.07
CA ASN A 329 3.63 9.21 -11.32
C ASN A 329 3.78 10.64 -11.90
N TYR A 330 4.89 10.95 -12.59
CA TYR A 330 5.04 12.18 -13.39
C TYR A 330 4.29 12.13 -14.73
N GLY A 331 3.79 10.97 -15.16
CA GLY A 331 3.29 10.74 -16.52
C GLY A 331 4.38 10.37 -17.53
N ILE A 332 5.58 9.99 -17.05
CA ILE A 332 6.74 9.68 -17.88
C ILE A 332 6.80 8.18 -18.12
N LEU A 333 6.35 7.73 -19.30
CA LEU A 333 6.51 6.35 -19.74
C LEU A 333 7.99 6.07 -20.06
N THR A 334 8.46 4.94 -19.55
CA THR A 334 9.83 4.46 -19.74
C THR A 334 9.86 3.20 -20.61
N ARG A 335 11.05 2.84 -21.08
CA ARG A 335 11.35 1.48 -21.56
C ARG A 335 12.77 1.09 -21.18
N ARG A 336 12.93 -0.07 -20.54
CA ARG A 336 14.20 -0.52 -19.99
C ARG A 336 14.85 -1.61 -20.85
N TYR A 337 16.18 -1.51 -21.01
CA TYR A 337 17.01 -2.47 -21.72
C TYR A 337 18.28 -2.74 -20.90
N GLY A 338 18.28 -3.82 -20.12
CA GLY A 338 19.37 -4.16 -19.20
C GLY A 338 19.57 -3.07 -18.14
N PRO A 339 20.75 -2.41 -18.09
CA PRO A 339 20.99 -1.29 -17.17
C PRO A 339 20.34 0.03 -17.61
N ASN A 340 19.85 0.12 -18.85
CA ASN A 340 19.45 1.40 -19.45
C ASN A 340 17.95 1.64 -19.29
N VAL A 341 17.55 2.66 -18.54
CA VAL A 341 16.18 3.20 -18.55
C VAL A 341 16.11 4.32 -19.60
N ARG A 342 15.22 4.19 -20.58
CA ARG A 342 15.07 5.15 -21.69
C ARG A 342 13.74 5.89 -21.60
N ILE A 343 13.78 7.18 -21.89
CA ILE A 343 12.62 8.09 -21.98
C ILE A 343 12.67 8.75 -23.37
N LYS A 344 11.57 8.69 -24.12
CA LYS A 344 11.45 9.21 -25.49
C LYS A 344 10.13 9.97 -25.65
N SER A 345 9.88 10.51 -26.84
CA SER A 345 8.57 11.01 -27.26
C SER A 345 7.96 12.05 -26.29
N MET A 346 6.64 11.98 -26.00
CA MET A 346 5.97 12.89 -25.07
C MET A 346 6.58 12.81 -23.66
N SER A 347 6.93 11.61 -23.20
CA SER A 347 7.55 11.39 -21.89
C SER A 347 8.89 12.11 -21.74
N ALA A 348 9.63 12.32 -22.83
CA ALA A 348 10.86 13.12 -22.83
C ALA A 348 10.60 14.64 -22.76
N ARG A 349 9.42 15.11 -23.19
CA ARG A 349 8.98 16.49 -22.96
C ARG A 349 8.56 16.68 -21.51
N VAL A 350 7.72 15.80 -20.98
CA VAL A 350 7.33 15.82 -19.56
C VAL A 350 8.57 15.74 -18.64
N PHE A 351 9.58 14.93 -19.00
CA PHE A 351 10.87 14.94 -18.31
C PHE A 351 11.56 16.31 -18.36
N ALA A 352 11.58 17.00 -19.51
CA ALA A 352 12.19 18.32 -19.65
C ALA A 352 11.44 19.44 -18.88
N ASP A 353 10.12 19.33 -18.80
CA ASP A 353 9.28 20.33 -18.14
C ASP A 353 9.32 20.17 -16.60
N GLU A 354 9.35 18.94 -16.09
CA GLU A 354 9.25 18.63 -14.65
C GLU A 354 10.61 18.46 -13.95
N ILE A 355 11.55 17.76 -14.59
CA ILE A 355 12.82 17.31 -13.98
C ILE A 355 14.00 18.04 -14.63
N ASN A 356 14.20 17.82 -15.93
CA ASN A 356 15.29 18.34 -16.75
C ASN A 356 16.70 17.99 -16.22
N PHE A 357 17.73 18.54 -16.84
CA PHE A 357 19.13 18.42 -16.40
C PHE A 357 19.64 19.75 -15.79
N GLY A 358 20.49 19.64 -14.78
CA GLY A 358 21.29 20.73 -14.22
C GLY A 358 22.48 21.12 -15.11
N LEU A 359 23.06 20.17 -15.87
CA LEU A 359 24.10 20.49 -16.87
C LEU A 359 23.54 21.16 -18.12
N ALA A 360 24.06 22.35 -18.48
CA ALA A 360 23.69 23.09 -19.68
C ALA A 360 23.79 22.25 -20.97
N ARG A 361 24.94 21.59 -21.18
CA ARG A 361 25.18 20.69 -22.33
C ARG A 361 24.20 19.51 -22.43
N LYS A 362 23.56 19.10 -21.32
CA LYS A 362 22.54 18.04 -21.32
C LYS A 362 21.16 18.63 -21.66
N ARG A 363 20.82 19.83 -21.17
CA ARG A 363 19.62 20.58 -21.59
C ARG A 363 19.62 20.84 -23.10
N GLU A 364 20.68 21.45 -23.63
CA GLU A 364 20.80 21.77 -25.06
C GLU A 364 20.61 20.53 -25.97
N ASN A 365 21.10 19.37 -25.54
CA ASN A 365 20.92 18.11 -26.26
C ASN A 365 19.46 17.58 -26.19
N LEU A 366 18.77 17.81 -25.08
CA LEU A 366 17.35 17.48 -24.90
C LEU A 366 16.47 18.44 -25.71
N ASP A 367 16.77 19.74 -25.71
CA ASP A 367 16.08 20.75 -26.52
C ASP A 367 16.26 20.47 -28.02
N GLN A 368 17.46 20.05 -28.45
CA GLN A 368 17.72 19.55 -29.80
C GLN A 368 17.01 18.24 -30.13
N TYR A 369 16.74 17.38 -29.15
CA TYR A 369 15.90 16.19 -29.36
C TYR A 369 14.44 16.60 -29.55
N LEU A 370 13.90 17.43 -28.65
CA LEU A 370 12.49 17.83 -28.65
C LEU A 370 12.12 18.69 -29.87
N SER A 371 12.97 19.64 -30.27
CA SER A 371 12.74 20.51 -31.44
C SER A 371 12.73 19.77 -32.78
N ARG A 372 13.41 18.61 -32.88
CA ARG A 372 13.39 17.75 -34.09
C ARG A 372 12.09 16.96 -34.25
N HIS A 373 11.27 16.84 -33.21
CA HIS A 373 10.04 16.06 -33.21
C HIS A 373 8.83 17.00 -33.14
N GLN A 374 8.45 17.59 -34.28
CA GLN A 374 7.26 18.46 -34.37
C GLN A 374 5.96 17.74 -33.97
N TRP A 375 5.90 16.44 -34.20
CA TRP A 375 4.76 15.58 -33.88
C TRP A 375 5.28 14.38 -33.08
N PHE A 376 4.89 14.29 -31.81
CA PHE A 376 5.09 13.06 -31.04
C PHE A 376 3.90 12.13 -31.28
N LEU A 377 4.19 10.85 -31.50
CA LEU A 377 3.18 9.80 -31.41
C LEU A 377 2.61 9.79 -29.98
N LYS A 378 1.28 9.70 -29.86
CA LYS A 378 0.63 9.44 -28.57
C LYS A 378 1.18 8.12 -28.04
N GLU A 379 1.79 8.14 -26.86
CA GLU A 379 2.32 6.94 -26.24
C GLU A 379 1.17 6.11 -25.67
N ASP A 380 1.20 4.80 -25.93
CA ASP A 380 0.25 3.85 -25.38
C ASP A 380 0.60 3.59 -23.89
N PRO A 381 -0.32 3.86 -22.94
CA PRO A 381 -0.08 3.62 -21.52
C PRO A 381 -0.17 2.14 -21.14
N THR A 382 -0.43 1.22 -22.08
CA THR A 382 -0.36 -0.22 -21.83
C THR A 382 1.06 -0.79 -21.98
N ASP A 383 1.24 -2.01 -21.48
CA ASP A 383 2.49 -2.77 -21.57
C ASP A 383 2.24 -4.29 -21.56
N GLU A 384 3.08 -5.03 -22.27
CA GLU A 384 2.90 -6.47 -22.55
C GLU A 384 3.63 -7.33 -21.51
N VAL A 385 3.01 -8.41 -21.01
CA VAL A 385 3.67 -9.38 -20.12
C VAL A 385 4.66 -10.23 -20.90
N VAL A 386 5.94 -10.22 -20.52
CA VAL A 386 7.02 -10.96 -21.21
C VAL A 386 7.59 -12.14 -20.42
N SER A 387 7.41 -12.18 -19.09
CA SER A 387 7.72 -13.36 -18.29
C SER A 387 6.82 -13.47 -17.07
N ILE A 388 6.60 -14.72 -16.65
CA ILE A 388 5.86 -15.11 -15.45
C ILE A 388 6.74 -16.12 -14.70
N GLU A 389 7.04 -15.84 -13.44
CA GLU A 389 7.82 -16.66 -12.50
C GLU A 389 6.89 -17.03 -11.33
N HIS A 390 6.88 -18.28 -10.86
CA HIS A 390 6.16 -18.66 -9.63
C HIS A 390 7.11 -18.69 -8.42
N GLY A 391 6.61 -18.30 -7.26
CA GLY A 391 7.37 -18.21 -6.01
C GLY A 391 6.53 -18.50 -4.76
N VAL A 392 7.11 -18.24 -3.60
CA VAL A 392 6.41 -18.22 -2.31
C VAL A 392 6.97 -17.04 -1.50
N ALA A 393 6.08 -16.17 -1.01
CA ALA A 393 6.48 -15.00 -0.24
C ALA A 393 5.41 -14.59 0.78
N ASP A 394 5.79 -13.68 1.68
CA ASP A 394 4.82 -12.97 2.53
C ASP A 394 4.19 -11.82 1.73
N VAL A 395 2.85 -11.82 1.71
CA VAL A 395 2.07 -10.87 0.93
C VAL A 395 1.08 -10.10 1.83
N TYR A 396 0.86 -8.85 1.46
CA TYR A 396 0.22 -7.78 2.23
C TYR A 396 -0.93 -7.22 1.39
N ASP A 397 -2.05 -6.87 2.02
CA ASP A 397 -3.24 -6.33 1.36
C ASP A 397 -3.85 -5.15 2.13
N ILE A 398 -4.63 -4.31 1.45
CA ILE A 398 -5.36 -3.16 2.00
C ILE A 398 -6.78 -3.10 1.45
N THR A 399 -7.75 -2.91 2.35
CA THR A 399 -9.13 -2.57 1.98
C THR A 399 -9.23 -1.08 1.73
N VAL A 400 -9.89 -0.69 0.63
CA VAL A 400 -9.92 0.69 0.13
C VAL A 400 -11.37 1.13 -0.08
N GLU A 401 -11.68 2.36 0.32
CA GLU A 401 -13.01 2.98 0.22
C GLU A 401 -13.44 3.22 -1.25
N ASN A 402 -14.67 3.72 -1.45
CA ASN A 402 -15.32 4.12 -2.72
C ASN A 402 -14.98 3.33 -3.99
N SER A 403 -13.84 3.62 -4.66
CA SER A 403 -13.47 2.95 -5.91
C SER A 403 -12.98 1.52 -5.72
N HIS A 404 -12.65 1.12 -4.49
CA HIS A 404 -12.15 -0.22 -4.14
C HIS A 404 -10.92 -0.62 -4.99
N ARG A 405 -10.08 0.34 -5.36
CA ARG A 405 -8.87 0.13 -6.17
C ARG A 405 -7.70 0.91 -5.59
N TYR A 406 -6.49 0.43 -5.87
CA TYR A 406 -5.25 1.15 -5.56
C TYR A 406 -4.21 0.96 -6.67
N VAL A 407 -3.22 1.85 -6.68
CA VAL A 407 -2.07 1.81 -7.60
C VAL A 407 -0.84 1.30 -6.87
N ALA A 408 -0.23 0.22 -7.37
CA ALA A 408 1.07 -0.25 -6.90
C ALA A 408 1.96 -0.72 -8.07
N ASN A 409 3.27 -0.51 -7.94
CA ASN A 409 4.27 -0.79 -8.99
C ASN A 409 3.94 -0.21 -10.39
N GLY A 410 3.08 0.81 -10.46
CA GLY A 410 2.63 1.44 -11.71
C GLY A 410 1.41 0.77 -12.37
N MET A 411 0.68 -0.11 -11.69
CA MET A 411 -0.50 -0.83 -12.21
C MET A 411 -1.70 -0.62 -11.26
N VAL A 412 -2.92 -1.01 -11.68
CA VAL A 412 -4.16 -0.82 -10.91
C VAL A 412 -4.72 -2.18 -10.43
N HIS A 413 -5.13 -2.24 -9.17
CA HIS A 413 -5.57 -3.45 -8.42
C HIS A 413 -7.01 -3.27 -7.88
N HIS A 414 -7.74 -4.33 -7.51
CA HIS A 414 -9.21 -4.26 -7.25
C HIS A 414 -9.78 -5.12 -6.10
N ASN A 415 -10.79 -4.56 -5.41
CA ASN A 415 -11.70 -5.19 -4.43
C ASN A 415 -13.21 -5.04 -4.87
N SER A 416 -14.09 -6.01 -4.53
CA SER A 416 -15.48 -6.23 -5.07
C SER A 416 -16.63 -5.37 -4.46
N LEU A 417 -17.87 -5.24 -5.01
CA LEU A 417 -18.40 -5.41 -6.40
C LEU A 417 -19.83 -4.79 -6.64
N TRP A 418 -20.94 -5.49 -6.33
CA TRP A 418 -22.22 -5.32 -7.08
C TRP A 418 -23.07 -4.06 -6.81
N HIS A 419 -23.47 -3.74 -5.58
CA HIS A 419 -24.27 -2.52 -5.34
C HIS A 419 -23.42 -1.27 -5.62
N SER A 420 -22.11 -1.41 -5.42
CA SER A 420 -21.07 -0.48 -5.85
C SER A 420 -21.10 -0.25 -7.38
N ARG A 421 -21.28 -1.27 -8.24
CA ARG A 421 -21.50 -1.08 -9.69
C ARG A 421 -22.68 -0.15 -10.00
N ILE A 422 -23.82 -0.26 -9.30
CA ILE A 422 -24.99 0.60 -9.55
C ILE A 422 -24.72 2.04 -9.10
N MET A 423 -24.23 2.25 -7.88
CA MET A 423 -23.97 3.59 -7.36
C MET A 423 -22.85 4.30 -8.12
N ARG A 424 -21.79 3.59 -8.53
CA ARG A 424 -20.78 4.11 -9.47
C ARG A 424 -21.41 4.55 -10.78
N GLN A 425 -22.24 3.71 -11.40
CA GLN A 425 -22.89 4.06 -12.67
C GLN A 425 -23.92 5.21 -12.56
N LEU A 426 -24.47 5.46 -11.37
CA LEU A 426 -25.27 6.68 -11.11
C LEU A 426 -24.37 7.91 -10.97
N GLY A 427 -23.24 7.81 -10.27
CA GLY A 427 -22.23 8.88 -10.16
C GLY A 427 -21.60 9.25 -11.52
N GLU A 428 -21.18 8.25 -12.29
CA GLU A 428 -20.65 8.39 -13.67
C GLU A 428 -21.62 9.08 -14.62
N ARG A 429 -22.94 8.99 -14.36
CA ARG A 429 -24.00 9.66 -15.12
C ARG A 429 -24.42 11.00 -14.52
N GLY A 430 -23.78 11.45 -13.44
CA GLY A 430 -24.10 12.71 -12.73
C GLY A 430 -25.47 12.71 -12.05
N VAL A 431 -26.00 11.53 -11.70
CA VAL A 431 -27.34 11.36 -11.09
C VAL A 431 -27.31 11.49 -9.56
N ILE A 432 -26.17 11.15 -8.94
CA ILE A 432 -25.89 11.33 -7.51
C ILE A 432 -24.58 12.10 -7.33
N THR A 433 -24.43 12.77 -6.20
CA THR A 433 -23.25 13.58 -5.85
C THR A 433 -22.16 12.75 -5.18
N ASP A 434 -20.93 13.25 -5.19
CA ASP A 434 -19.77 12.61 -4.56
C ASP A 434 -19.99 12.34 -3.05
N SER A 435 -20.77 13.19 -2.37
CA SER A 435 -21.13 13.00 -0.95
C SER A 435 -22.02 11.77 -0.74
N GLU A 436 -22.97 11.52 -1.64
CA GLU A 436 -23.89 10.38 -1.57
C GLU A 436 -23.16 9.07 -1.93
N ILE A 437 -22.09 9.13 -2.74
CA ILE A 437 -21.22 7.98 -3.04
C ILE A 437 -20.41 7.56 -1.79
N ILE A 438 -19.86 8.53 -1.06
CA ILE A 438 -19.09 8.27 0.18
C ILE A 438 -19.99 7.70 1.28
N GLU A 439 -21.15 8.33 1.52
CA GLU A 439 -22.14 7.86 2.50
C GLU A 439 -22.61 6.43 2.17
N PHE A 440 -22.85 6.13 0.89
CA PHE A 440 -23.13 4.78 0.42
C PHE A 440 -22.00 3.78 0.70
N ALA A 441 -20.72 4.13 0.47
CA ALA A 441 -19.61 3.21 0.66
C ALA A 441 -19.47 2.75 2.13
N GLN A 442 -19.69 3.68 3.07
CA GLN A 442 -19.65 3.40 4.50
C GLN A 442 -20.84 2.51 4.94
N LEU A 443 -22.05 2.82 4.47
CA LEU A 443 -23.24 1.98 4.69
C LEU A 443 -23.06 0.56 4.10
N HIS A 444 -22.54 0.46 2.88
CA HIS A 444 -22.34 -0.81 2.17
C HIS A 444 -21.35 -1.74 2.89
N SER A 445 -20.24 -1.21 3.39
CA SER A 445 -19.23 -2.01 4.11
C SER A 445 -19.77 -2.52 5.46
N GLY A 446 -20.49 -1.68 6.21
CA GLY A 446 -21.16 -2.08 7.46
C GLY A 446 -22.17 -3.21 7.25
N VAL A 447 -23.01 -3.12 6.22
CA VAL A 447 -24.02 -4.15 5.86
C VAL A 447 -23.37 -5.50 5.51
N LEU A 448 -22.17 -5.50 4.92
CA LEU A 448 -21.45 -6.73 4.55
C LEU A 448 -20.56 -7.33 5.66
N SER A 449 -20.45 -6.73 6.85
CA SER A 449 -19.52 -7.24 7.89
C SER A 449 -19.88 -8.65 8.40
N PRO A 450 -18.93 -9.62 8.50
CA PRO A 450 -19.23 -10.94 9.04
C PRO A 450 -19.40 -10.90 10.56
N SER A 451 -20.41 -11.59 11.07
CA SER A 451 -20.51 -11.93 12.49
C SER A 451 -19.86 -13.29 12.77
N ARG A 452 -19.38 -13.48 13.99
CA ARG A 452 -18.84 -14.76 14.50
C ARG A 452 -19.87 -15.61 15.24
N THR A 453 -21.02 -15.03 15.55
CA THR A 453 -22.08 -15.65 16.39
C THR A 453 -23.44 -15.68 15.70
N SER A 454 -23.56 -15.05 14.54
CA SER A 454 -24.77 -15.01 13.72
C SER A 454 -24.43 -15.02 12.24
N LEU A 455 -25.36 -15.52 11.44
CA LEU A 455 -25.28 -15.48 9.98
C LEU A 455 -25.53 -14.04 9.51
N ASN A 456 -24.67 -13.48 8.65
CA ASN A 456 -25.01 -12.26 7.92
C ASN A 456 -25.61 -12.65 6.55
N PRO A 457 -26.92 -12.45 6.29
CA PRO A 457 -27.54 -12.85 5.03
C PRO A 457 -27.05 -12.01 3.83
N TYR A 458 -26.69 -10.74 4.02
CA TYR A 458 -26.12 -9.91 2.95
C TYR A 458 -24.74 -10.43 2.54
N TYR A 459 -23.88 -10.75 3.51
CA TYR A 459 -22.64 -11.52 3.30
C TYR A 459 -22.91 -13.04 3.33
N ILE A 460 -24.01 -13.48 2.67
CA ILE A 460 -24.19 -14.81 2.04
C ILE A 460 -24.76 -14.67 0.62
N GLY A 461 -25.78 -13.82 0.42
CA GLY A 461 -26.34 -13.58 -0.92
C GLY A 461 -25.32 -13.01 -1.91
N PHE A 462 -24.37 -12.20 -1.46
CA PHE A 462 -23.36 -11.53 -2.31
C PHE A 462 -22.45 -12.54 -3.07
N LYS A 463 -21.91 -13.56 -2.40
CA LYS A 463 -21.13 -14.67 -3.02
C LYS A 463 -22.02 -15.59 -3.81
N MET A 464 -23.26 -15.85 -3.37
CA MET A 464 -24.16 -16.65 -4.19
C MET A 464 -24.35 -15.97 -5.56
N PHE A 465 -24.46 -14.64 -5.61
CA PHE A 465 -24.43 -13.90 -6.87
C PHE A 465 -23.05 -13.93 -7.57
N GLU A 466 -21.94 -13.61 -6.91
CA GLU A 466 -20.60 -13.65 -7.54
C GLU A 466 -20.23 -15.05 -8.07
N ASP A 467 -20.67 -16.12 -7.40
CA ASP A 467 -20.52 -17.51 -7.81
C ASP A 467 -21.46 -17.90 -8.96
N ILE A 468 -22.69 -17.39 -9.00
CA ILE A 468 -23.60 -17.56 -10.15
C ILE A 468 -23.03 -16.85 -11.38
N GLU A 469 -22.52 -15.62 -11.23
CA GLU A 469 -21.84 -14.85 -12.29
C GLU A 469 -20.67 -15.69 -12.84
N ARG A 470 -19.76 -16.12 -11.96
CA ARG A 470 -18.64 -17.03 -12.26
C ARG A 470 -19.09 -18.30 -12.98
N ARG A 471 -20.11 -19.00 -12.47
CA ARG A 471 -20.59 -20.31 -12.97
C ARG A 471 -21.34 -20.27 -14.29
N TRP A 472 -21.79 -19.10 -14.74
CA TRP A 472 -22.46 -18.90 -16.03
C TRP A 472 -21.67 -18.06 -17.02
N ASP A 473 -20.68 -17.26 -16.58
CA ASP A 473 -19.69 -16.70 -17.50
C ASP A 473 -18.63 -17.73 -17.88
N ASN A 474 -18.18 -18.58 -16.95
CA ASN A 474 -17.11 -19.56 -17.14
C ASN A 474 -17.50 -20.99 -16.71
N PRO A 475 -18.57 -21.60 -17.27
CA PRO A 475 -18.99 -22.96 -16.93
C PRO A 475 -18.00 -24.03 -17.41
N THR A 476 -17.74 -25.04 -16.58
CA THR A 476 -16.87 -26.18 -16.95
C THR A 476 -17.51 -27.07 -18.02
N THR A 477 -16.70 -27.88 -18.72
CA THR A 477 -17.19 -28.79 -19.77
C THR A 477 -18.25 -29.77 -19.27
N GLU A 478 -18.14 -30.28 -18.03
CA GLU A 478 -19.19 -31.11 -17.44
C GLU A 478 -20.47 -30.30 -17.23
N GLU A 479 -20.39 -29.08 -16.70
CA GLU A 479 -21.57 -28.25 -16.43
C GLU A 479 -22.27 -27.78 -17.71
N GLN A 480 -21.52 -27.56 -18.80
CA GLN A 480 -22.08 -27.31 -20.13
C GLN A 480 -22.88 -28.52 -20.64
N GLN A 481 -22.38 -29.74 -20.46
CA GLN A 481 -23.03 -30.98 -20.90
C GLN A 481 -24.20 -31.41 -19.98
N ARG A 482 -24.03 -31.28 -18.67
CA ARG A 482 -24.93 -31.80 -17.62
C ARG A 482 -26.04 -30.82 -17.23
N PHE A 483 -25.77 -29.52 -17.31
CA PHE A 483 -26.70 -28.46 -16.90
C PHE A 483 -27.00 -27.46 -18.04
N GLY A 484 -26.50 -27.69 -19.25
CA GLY A 484 -26.80 -26.87 -20.43
C GLY A 484 -26.29 -25.41 -20.37
N ARG A 485 -25.38 -25.10 -19.44
CA ARG A 485 -24.85 -23.74 -19.29
C ARG A 485 -24.04 -23.33 -20.52
N LYS A 486 -24.02 -22.03 -20.81
CA LYS A 486 -23.28 -21.43 -21.93
C LYS A 486 -22.37 -20.35 -21.38
N PRO A 487 -21.09 -20.25 -21.80
CA PRO A 487 -20.19 -19.18 -21.39
C PRO A 487 -20.72 -17.78 -21.73
N GLY A 488 -20.28 -16.78 -20.97
CA GLY A 488 -20.68 -15.38 -21.12
C GLY A 488 -22.14 -15.07 -20.78
N MET A 489 -22.82 -15.93 -19.99
CA MET A 489 -24.23 -15.75 -19.60
C MET A 489 -24.43 -15.41 -18.12
N GLY A 490 -23.37 -15.10 -17.37
CA GLY A 490 -23.42 -14.78 -15.94
C GLY A 490 -24.37 -13.61 -15.64
N HIS A 491 -24.19 -12.49 -16.33
CA HIS A 491 -25.05 -11.31 -16.17
C HIS A 491 -26.53 -11.58 -16.49
N GLN A 492 -26.83 -12.39 -17.51
CA GLN A 492 -28.20 -12.78 -17.82
C GLN A 492 -28.78 -13.73 -16.76
N LYS A 493 -28.00 -14.71 -16.28
CA LYS A 493 -28.44 -15.62 -15.22
C LYS A 493 -28.69 -14.88 -13.91
N LEU A 494 -27.90 -13.86 -13.57
CA LEU A 494 -28.15 -13.02 -12.39
C LEU A 494 -29.52 -12.34 -12.43
N PHE A 495 -29.97 -11.86 -13.60
CA PHE A 495 -31.33 -11.33 -13.75
C PHE A 495 -32.39 -12.42 -13.68
N GLU A 496 -32.20 -13.55 -14.36
CA GLU A 496 -33.09 -14.71 -14.31
C GLU A 496 -33.32 -15.21 -12.87
N VAL A 497 -32.25 -15.31 -12.06
CA VAL A 497 -32.34 -15.68 -10.63
C VAL A 497 -33.13 -14.63 -9.84
N ARG A 498 -32.89 -13.34 -10.08
CA ARG A 498 -33.62 -12.25 -9.41
C ARG A 498 -35.09 -12.13 -9.84
N GLU A 499 -35.47 -12.75 -10.96
CA GLU A 499 -36.86 -12.81 -11.45
C GLU A 499 -37.60 -14.06 -10.94
N LEU A 500 -36.90 -15.18 -10.76
CA LEU A 500 -37.51 -16.49 -10.47
C LEU A 500 -37.32 -17.00 -9.03
N ASP A 501 -36.28 -16.58 -8.32
CA ASP A 501 -35.92 -17.09 -6.99
C ASP A 501 -36.17 -16.05 -5.88
N ASN A 502 -37.03 -16.39 -4.91
CA ASN A 502 -37.07 -15.75 -3.58
C ASN A 502 -35.97 -16.33 -2.66
N ASP A 503 -35.72 -15.74 -1.48
CA ASP A 503 -34.64 -16.13 -0.56
C ASP A 503 -34.58 -17.64 -0.25
N VAL A 504 -35.73 -18.29 -0.01
CA VAL A 504 -35.85 -19.72 0.29
C VAL A 504 -35.44 -20.57 -0.91
N SER A 505 -35.90 -20.23 -2.11
CA SER A 505 -35.46 -20.88 -3.36
C SER A 505 -34.01 -20.56 -3.70
N PHE A 506 -33.56 -19.32 -3.50
CA PHE A 506 -32.21 -18.86 -3.82
C PHE A 506 -31.16 -19.62 -2.99
N LEU A 507 -31.37 -19.74 -1.69
CA LEU A 507 -30.53 -20.59 -0.82
C LEU A 507 -30.64 -22.06 -1.18
N ARG A 508 -31.85 -22.60 -1.41
CA ARG A 508 -32.03 -24.01 -1.80
C ARG A 508 -31.33 -24.37 -3.12
N ASN A 509 -31.34 -23.46 -4.10
CA ASN A 509 -30.90 -23.71 -5.48
C ASN A 509 -29.43 -23.32 -5.73
N TYR A 510 -28.89 -22.34 -5.00
CA TYR A 510 -27.54 -21.81 -5.28
C TYR A 510 -26.57 -21.76 -4.09
N LEU A 511 -26.99 -22.07 -2.84
CA LEU A 511 -26.02 -22.37 -1.77
C LEU A 511 -25.49 -23.79 -1.96
N THR A 512 -24.44 -23.91 -2.78
CA THR A 512 -23.83 -25.17 -3.19
C THR A 512 -22.98 -25.80 -2.08
N GLU A 513 -22.64 -27.08 -2.25
CA GLU A 513 -21.68 -27.78 -1.40
C GLU A 513 -20.34 -27.03 -1.29
N ASP A 514 -19.87 -26.47 -2.41
CA ASP A 514 -18.62 -25.72 -2.47
C ASP A 514 -18.72 -24.39 -1.70
N LEU A 515 -19.80 -23.62 -1.90
CA LEU A 515 -20.04 -22.39 -1.14
C LEU A 515 -20.19 -22.64 0.37
N VAL A 516 -20.81 -23.74 0.80
CA VAL A 516 -20.88 -24.10 2.23
C VAL A 516 -19.49 -24.33 2.82
N LYS A 517 -18.56 -24.93 2.05
CA LYS A 517 -17.17 -25.16 2.48
C LYS A 517 -16.34 -23.88 2.45
N ASP A 518 -16.41 -23.11 1.36
CA ASP A 518 -15.66 -21.86 1.16
C ASP A 518 -16.01 -20.78 2.19
N LEU A 519 -17.21 -20.88 2.79
CA LEU A 519 -17.73 -19.98 3.82
C LEU A 519 -17.64 -20.56 5.25
N ASP A 520 -17.09 -21.78 5.43
CA ASP A 520 -17.10 -22.59 6.67
C ASP A 520 -18.44 -22.53 7.42
N LEU A 521 -19.54 -22.78 6.69
CA LEU A 521 -20.88 -22.79 7.28
C LEU A 521 -21.17 -24.15 7.94
N TYR A 522 -21.58 -24.09 9.19
CA TYR A 522 -21.97 -25.25 9.99
C TYR A 522 -23.11 -24.91 10.95
N LEU A 523 -23.89 -25.91 11.34
CA LEU A 523 -24.87 -25.73 12.41
C LEU A 523 -24.20 -26.00 13.76
N PHE A 524 -24.60 -25.25 14.78
CA PHE A 524 -24.09 -25.38 16.14
C PHE A 524 -25.26 -25.40 17.14
N LYS A 525 -25.04 -26.04 18.30
CA LYS A 525 -25.98 -26.08 19.43
C LYS A 525 -25.23 -25.75 20.73
N LYS A 526 -25.93 -25.27 21.75
CA LYS A 526 -25.36 -25.19 23.10
C LYS A 526 -25.51 -26.55 23.79
N ASP A 527 -24.42 -27.06 24.36
CA ASP A 527 -24.38 -28.30 25.13
C ASP A 527 -23.80 -27.97 26.51
N GLY A 528 -24.65 -27.95 27.54
CA GLY A 528 -24.32 -27.32 28.83
C GLY A 528 -24.05 -25.82 28.66
N ASP A 529 -22.80 -25.39 28.86
CA ASP A 529 -22.34 -24.01 28.65
C ASP A 529 -21.45 -23.80 27.42
N GLU A 530 -21.08 -24.86 26.70
CA GLU A 530 -20.23 -24.76 25.50
C GLU A 530 -21.05 -24.79 24.20
N TRP A 531 -20.53 -24.15 23.16
CA TRP A 531 -21.10 -24.21 21.81
C TRP A 531 -20.42 -25.33 21.01
N VAL A 532 -21.19 -26.36 20.67
CA VAL A 532 -20.71 -27.55 19.95
C VAL A 532 -21.28 -27.55 18.55
N ILE A 533 -20.42 -27.81 17.55
CA ILE A 533 -20.84 -27.98 16.16
C ILE A 533 -21.72 -29.24 16.07
N SER A 534 -22.97 -29.07 15.65
CA SER A 534 -23.97 -30.15 15.58
C SER A 534 -24.01 -30.83 14.21
N GLU A 535 -23.71 -30.10 13.13
CA GLU A 535 -23.76 -30.64 11.77
C GLU A 535 -22.84 -29.87 10.80
N LYS A 536 -22.22 -30.60 9.87
CA LYS A 536 -21.35 -30.08 8.80
C LYS A 536 -21.70 -30.60 7.39
N ASN A 537 -22.65 -31.53 7.24
CA ASN A 537 -23.17 -31.92 5.92
C ASN A 537 -23.88 -30.73 5.25
N TRP A 538 -23.49 -30.41 4.02
CA TRP A 538 -23.91 -29.17 3.37
C TRP A 538 -25.41 -29.07 3.09
N GLU A 539 -26.08 -30.19 2.76
CA GLU A 539 -27.52 -30.21 2.53
C GLU A 539 -28.27 -29.86 3.80
N LYS A 540 -27.89 -30.45 4.94
CA LYS A 540 -28.47 -30.11 6.25
C LYS A 540 -28.12 -28.69 6.72
N VAL A 541 -26.92 -28.19 6.44
CA VAL A 541 -26.56 -26.79 6.74
C VAL A 541 -27.42 -25.83 5.92
N ARG A 542 -27.52 -26.03 4.61
CA ARG A 542 -28.41 -25.29 3.70
C ARG A 542 -29.86 -25.36 4.17
N ASP A 543 -30.37 -26.56 4.44
CA ASP A 543 -31.78 -26.77 4.77
C ASP A 543 -32.11 -26.26 6.18
N GLY A 544 -31.16 -26.25 7.12
CA GLY A 544 -31.29 -25.57 8.40
C GLY A 544 -31.35 -24.04 8.28
N ILE A 545 -30.51 -23.45 7.41
CA ILE A 545 -30.56 -22.01 7.10
C ILE A 545 -31.91 -21.67 6.41
N VAL A 546 -32.34 -22.48 5.43
CA VAL A 546 -33.63 -22.31 4.73
C VAL A 546 -34.82 -22.47 5.69
N ALA A 547 -34.76 -23.41 6.64
CA ALA A 547 -35.76 -23.55 7.69
C ALA A 547 -35.81 -22.31 8.59
N SER A 548 -34.65 -21.74 8.96
CA SER A 548 -34.61 -20.51 9.79
C SER A 548 -35.17 -19.26 9.11
N LEU A 549 -35.39 -19.29 7.79
CA LEU A 549 -36.03 -18.23 7.02
C LEU A 549 -37.51 -18.52 6.73
N THR A 550 -37.97 -19.75 6.93
CA THR A 550 -39.40 -20.09 6.85
C THR A 550 -40.11 -19.42 8.03
N ASN A 551 -41.19 -18.66 7.74
CA ASN A 551 -41.84 -17.73 8.67
C ASN A 551 -40.85 -16.75 9.37
N PHE A 552 -39.72 -16.42 8.73
CA PHE A 552 -38.61 -15.64 9.30
C PHE A 552 -38.05 -16.19 10.63
N GLY A 553 -38.23 -17.49 10.91
CA GLY A 553 -37.83 -18.08 12.19
C GLY A 553 -38.65 -17.59 13.38
N TYR A 554 -39.91 -17.18 13.15
CA TYR A 554 -40.89 -16.91 14.20
C TYR A 554 -41.93 -18.05 14.28
N PRO A 555 -42.38 -18.41 15.51
CA PRO A 555 -43.52 -19.31 15.72
C PRO A 555 -44.76 -18.89 14.92
N TYR A 556 -45.37 -19.82 14.18
CA TYR A 556 -46.50 -19.49 13.30
C TYR A 556 -47.80 -19.31 14.11
N LEU A 557 -48.23 -18.06 14.27
CA LEU A 557 -49.44 -17.70 15.02
C LEU A 557 -50.60 -17.33 14.08
N VAL A 558 -51.79 -17.86 14.38
CA VAL A 558 -53.04 -17.54 13.68
C VAL A 558 -54.09 -17.01 14.65
N VAL A 559 -54.90 -16.02 14.22
CA VAL A 559 -56.11 -15.61 14.93
C VAL A 559 -57.23 -16.57 14.52
N ASP A 560 -57.57 -17.50 15.42
CA ASP A 560 -58.59 -18.53 15.21
C ASP A 560 -60.01 -17.99 15.49
N ASN A 561 -60.14 -16.98 16.36
CA ASN A 561 -61.39 -16.22 16.54
C ASN A 561 -61.13 -14.75 16.96
N GLY A 562 -61.86 -13.81 16.37
CA GLY A 562 -61.78 -12.36 16.67
C GLY A 562 -62.89 -11.81 17.58
N ASP A 563 -63.90 -12.61 17.90
CA ASP A 563 -64.94 -12.31 18.89
C ASP A 563 -65.13 -13.51 19.83
N TYR A 564 -64.03 -13.92 20.46
CA TYR A 564 -64.02 -15.08 21.33
C TYR A 564 -65.04 -14.90 22.48
N ARG A 565 -65.97 -15.85 22.57
CA ARG A 565 -67.10 -15.88 23.52
C ARG A 565 -68.04 -14.67 23.46
N GLY A 566 -68.01 -13.84 22.40
CA GLY A 566 -68.85 -12.64 22.29
C GLY A 566 -68.34 -11.43 23.10
N ASN A 567 -67.11 -11.51 23.64
CA ASN A 567 -66.50 -10.47 24.47
C ASN A 567 -65.68 -9.45 23.66
N ARG A 568 -65.54 -9.64 22.34
CA ARG A 568 -64.57 -8.99 21.43
C ARG A 568 -63.11 -9.24 21.85
N GLU A 569 -62.84 -10.46 22.28
CA GLU A 569 -61.52 -10.95 22.66
C GLU A 569 -60.86 -11.69 21.48
N LEU A 570 -59.57 -11.48 21.25
CA LEU A 570 -58.79 -12.27 20.30
C LEU A 570 -58.44 -13.63 20.90
N TYR A 571 -58.64 -14.69 20.13
CA TYR A 571 -58.17 -16.05 20.40
C TYR A 571 -57.09 -16.41 19.39
N ILE A 572 -55.84 -16.46 19.87
CA ILE A 572 -54.65 -16.73 19.07
C ILE A 572 -54.19 -18.16 19.34
N LYS A 573 -53.80 -18.87 18.28
CA LYS A 573 -53.31 -20.24 18.31
C LYS A 573 -51.91 -20.33 17.70
N HIS A 574 -51.02 -21.07 18.35
CA HIS A 574 -49.73 -21.46 17.79
C HIS A 574 -49.87 -22.74 16.97
N MET A 575 -49.45 -22.67 15.71
CA MET A 575 -49.32 -23.80 14.78
C MET A 575 -47.86 -24.26 14.81
N PHE A 576 -47.60 -25.40 15.44
CA PHE A 576 -46.23 -25.90 15.63
C PHE A 576 -45.66 -26.45 14.33
N GLU A 577 -44.74 -25.70 13.72
CA GLU A 577 -44.02 -26.07 12.48
C GLU A 577 -42.54 -26.44 12.77
N GLY A 578 -42.31 -27.14 13.90
CA GLY A 578 -40.97 -27.58 14.32
C GLY A 578 -40.19 -26.57 15.18
N GLN A 579 -40.76 -25.40 15.46
CA GLN A 579 -40.19 -24.38 16.34
C GLN A 579 -41.03 -24.24 17.62
N GLU A 580 -40.39 -24.30 18.79
CA GLU A 580 -41.02 -24.00 20.07
C GLU A 580 -41.18 -22.49 20.30
N LEU A 581 -42.13 -22.13 21.15
CA LEU A 581 -42.48 -20.73 21.43
C LEU A 581 -41.85 -20.29 22.76
N ASP A 582 -40.89 -19.35 22.70
CA ASP A 582 -40.31 -18.74 23.91
C ASP A 582 -41.40 -18.02 24.70
N LEU A 583 -41.78 -18.60 25.84
CA LEU A 583 -42.81 -18.10 26.71
C LEU A 583 -42.53 -16.68 27.22
N ASN A 584 -41.26 -16.32 27.44
CA ASN A 584 -40.87 -14.99 27.97
C ASN A 584 -40.94 -13.90 26.90
N TYR A 585 -40.63 -14.25 25.65
CA TYR A 585 -40.79 -13.35 24.50
C TYR A 585 -42.27 -13.20 24.15
N ALA A 586 -43.00 -14.32 24.09
CA ALA A 586 -44.44 -14.34 23.86
C ALA A 586 -45.21 -13.56 24.93
N GLU A 587 -44.85 -13.66 26.22
CA GLU A 587 -45.46 -12.88 27.30
C GLU A 587 -45.49 -11.39 26.96
N LYS A 588 -44.35 -10.83 26.54
CA LYS A 588 -44.18 -9.42 26.16
C LYS A 588 -44.90 -9.09 24.86
N THR A 589 -44.80 -9.96 23.84
CA THR A 589 -45.54 -9.79 22.58
C THR A 589 -47.05 -9.69 22.83
N LEU A 590 -47.60 -10.51 23.73
CA LEU A 590 -49.02 -10.51 24.06
C LEU A 590 -49.45 -9.27 24.86
N GLN A 591 -48.57 -8.68 25.67
CA GLN A 591 -48.81 -7.36 26.27
C GLN A 591 -48.92 -6.27 25.20
N HIS A 592 -48.11 -6.31 24.13
CA HIS A 592 -48.24 -5.37 23.02
C HIS A 592 -49.50 -5.61 22.17
N VAL A 593 -49.90 -6.87 21.95
CA VAL A 593 -51.18 -7.21 21.30
C VAL A 593 -52.37 -6.68 22.12
N TYR A 594 -52.36 -6.84 23.45
CA TYR A 594 -53.35 -6.22 24.35
C TYR A 594 -53.42 -4.70 24.15
N THR A 595 -52.26 -4.02 24.14
CA THR A 595 -52.18 -2.56 23.97
C THR A 595 -52.76 -2.10 22.64
N LEU A 596 -52.46 -2.81 21.54
CA LEU A 596 -52.97 -2.48 20.20
C LEU A 596 -54.47 -2.79 20.04
N TRP A 597 -54.97 -3.85 20.69
CA TRP A 597 -56.38 -4.21 20.66
C TRP A 597 -57.26 -3.30 21.55
N GLY A 598 -56.67 -2.58 22.51
CA GLY A 598 -57.33 -1.58 23.34
C GLY A 598 -58.41 -2.13 24.29
N ARG A 599 -58.48 -3.46 24.44
CA ARG A 599 -59.44 -4.21 25.26
C ARG A 599 -58.76 -5.42 25.87
N ARG A 600 -59.39 -6.02 26.88
CA ARG A 600 -58.89 -7.25 27.52
C ARG A 600 -58.67 -8.35 26.47
N SER A 601 -57.49 -8.95 26.45
CA SER A 601 -57.15 -10.10 25.59
C SER A 601 -56.79 -11.30 26.47
N ASN A 602 -57.81 -11.91 27.08
CA ASN A 602 -57.63 -12.81 28.23
C ASN A 602 -57.39 -14.30 27.88
N THR A 603 -57.23 -14.71 26.61
CA THR A 603 -56.96 -16.12 26.26
C THR A 603 -56.15 -16.27 24.98
N ILE A 604 -54.93 -16.80 25.10
CA ILE A 604 -54.15 -17.34 23.99
C ILE A 604 -53.98 -18.84 24.26
N ALA A 605 -54.42 -19.68 23.32
CA ALA A 605 -54.27 -21.12 23.40
C ALA A 605 -53.17 -21.55 22.44
N ILE A 606 -51.93 -21.50 22.94
CA ILE A 606 -50.83 -22.24 22.34
C ILE A 606 -51.24 -23.72 22.38
N THR A 607 -51.17 -24.41 21.25
CA THR A 607 -51.43 -25.85 21.26
C THR A 607 -50.40 -26.50 22.18
N ASP A 608 -50.85 -27.35 23.10
CA ASP A 608 -50.12 -27.97 24.23
C ASP A 608 -49.80 -27.09 25.46
N TYR A 609 -50.11 -25.79 25.51
CA TYR A 609 -50.03 -24.99 26.75
C TYR A 609 -51.11 -23.89 26.87
N LYS A 610 -51.82 -23.82 28.00
CA LYS A 610 -52.76 -22.71 28.29
C LYS A 610 -52.05 -21.55 28.99
N VAL A 611 -52.00 -20.41 28.30
CA VAL A 611 -51.46 -19.15 28.83
C VAL A 611 -52.58 -18.11 28.90
N ALA A 612 -53.03 -17.79 30.11
CA ALA A 612 -54.09 -16.84 30.35
C ALA A 612 -53.57 -15.56 31.02
N LEU A 613 -53.82 -14.41 30.39
CA LEU A 613 -53.68 -13.10 31.00
C LEU A 613 -54.88 -12.83 31.91
N HIS A 614 -54.65 -12.47 33.17
CA HIS A 614 -55.70 -12.07 34.12
C HIS A 614 -55.30 -10.75 34.81
N GLY A 615 -55.48 -9.64 34.09
CA GLY A 615 -55.01 -8.33 34.53
C GLY A 615 -53.53 -8.15 34.17
N SER A 616 -52.70 -7.74 35.14
CA SER A 616 -51.26 -7.53 34.97
C SER A 616 -50.41 -8.71 35.43
N SER A 617 -50.97 -9.93 35.43
CA SER A 617 -50.28 -11.16 35.81
C SER A 617 -50.72 -12.33 34.93
N PHE A 618 -49.78 -13.25 34.71
CA PHE A 618 -49.94 -14.44 33.88
C PHE A 618 -50.21 -15.67 34.73
N VAL A 619 -51.05 -16.56 34.22
CA VAL A 619 -51.18 -17.94 34.71
C VAL A 619 -50.86 -18.88 33.56
N VAL A 620 -49.82 -19.69 33.74
CA VAL A 620 -49.48 -20.82 32.86
C VAL A 620 -49.99 -22.09 33.53
N SER A 621 -50.81 -22.85 32.81
CA SER A 621 -51.20 -24.21 33.20
C SER A 621 -50.83 -25.17 32.06
N ALA A 622 -50.06 -26.22 32.41
CA ALA A 622 -50.01 -27.45 31.64
C ALA A 622 -51.39 -28.13 31.64
#